data_AF-A0A7C4T6H4-F1
#
_entry.id   AF-A0A7C4T6H4-F1
#
_cell.length_a   1.000
_cell.length_b   1.000
_cell.length_c   1.000
_cell.angle_alpha   90.00
_cell.angle_beta   90.00
_cell.angle_gamma   90.00
#
_symmetry.space_group_name_H-M   'P 1'
#
loop_
_entity.id
_entity.type
_entity.pdbx_description
1 polymer ?
#
loop_
_entity_poly.entity_id
_entity_poly.type
_entity_poly.pdbx_seq_one_letter_code
_entity_poly.pdbx_strand_id
1 'polypeptide(L)'
;FEATHGSAPKYKSQNKVNPTALILSKILMLRHLNLTKEADALENAVAQVIAEGKYVTYDMKDDRNDPTAVGTSQMADAIIARL
;
A
#
# COMPACT_ATOMS: atom_id res chain seq x y z
N PHE A 1 -13.37 5.87 7.89
CA PHE A 1 -12.09 5.26 7.46
C PHE A 1 -11.40 6.26 6.54
N GLU A 2 -10.20 6.70 6.92
CA GLU A 2 -9.42 7.71 6.19
C GLU A 2 -7.94 7.34 6.11
N ALA A 3 -7.20 7.99 5.22
CA ALA A 3 -5.74 7.94 5.25
C ALA A 3 -5.22 8.85 6.37
N THR A 4 -4.24 8.37 7.15
CA THR A 4 -3.72 9.09 8.33
C THR A 4 -2.58 10.06 8.02
N HIS A 5 -2.11 10.12 6.77
CA HIS A 5 -1.05 11.02 6.33
C HIS A 5 -1.60 12.31 5.70
N GLY A 6 -0.76 13.35 5.62
CA GLY A 6 -1.10 14.61 4.95
C GLY A 6 -1.17 14.50 3.41
N SER A 7 -1.50 15.61 2.75
CA SER A 7 -1.77 15.68 1.30
C SER A 7 -0.53 15.63 0.40
N ALA A 8 0.67 15.84 0.95
CA ALA A 8 1.96 15.79 0.24
C ALA A 8 1.94 16.40 -1.19
N PRO A 9 1.56 17.68 -1.36
CA PRO A 9 1.27 18.27 -2.68
C PRO A 9 2.44 18.21 -3.66
N LYS A 10 3.68 18.20 -3.15
CA LYS A 10 4.91 18.04 -3.95
C LYS A 10 4.99 16.71 -4.72
N TYR A 11 4.18 15.71 -4.38
CA TYR A 11 4.12 14.41 -5.06
C TYR A 11 2.79 14.15 -5.79
N LYS A 12 1.93 15.17 -5.87
CA LYS A 12 0.63 15.06 -6.53
C LYS A 12 0.82 14.60 -7.98
N SER A 13 0.06 13.57 -8.37
CA SER A 13 0.06 12.99 -9.71
C SER A 13 1.39 12.40 -10.20
N GLN A 14 2.37 12.18 -9.31
CA GLN A 14 3.68 11.61 -9.68
C GLN A 14 3.72 10.08 -9.59
N ASN A 15 2.61 9.43 -9.20
CA ASN A 15 2.55 7.99 -8.99
C ASN A 15 3.71 7.50 -8.08
N LYS A 16 3.99 8.21 -6.98
CA LYS A 16 5.22 8.02 -6.20
C LYS A 16 4.99 7.54 -4.75
N VAL A 17 3.87 7.93 -4.15
CA VAL A 17 3.64 7.77 -2.72
C VAL A 17 3.09 6.39 -2.37
N ASN A 18 3.41 5.92 -1.18
CA ASN A 18 2.93 4.68 -0.61
C ASN A 18 1.40 4.68 -0.41
N PRO A 19 0.63 3.75 -1.02
CA PRO A 19 -0.82 3.68 -0.85
C PRO A 19 -1.28 2.97 0.43
N THR A 20 -0.37 2.38 1.22
CA THR A 20 -0.73 1.44 2.29
C THR A 20 -1.61 2.03 3.37
N ALA A 21 -1.41 3.28 3.80
CA ALA A 21 -2.23 3.88 4.86
C ALA A 21 -3.73 3.87 4.52
N LEU A 22 -4.09 4.21 3.27
CA LEU A 22 -5.48 4.16 2.82
C LEU A 22 -5.99 2.71 2.71
N ILE A 23 -5.14 1.79 2.23
CA ILE A 23 -5.50 0.36 2.10
C ILE A 23 -5.76 -0.25 3.48
N LEU A 24 -4.88 -0.01 4.46
CA LEU A 24 -5.05 -0.49 5.84
C LEU A 24 -6.33 0.10 6.48
N SER A 25 -6.65 1.35 6.18
CA SER A 25 -7.92 1.96 6.58
C SER A 25 -9.14 1.25 5.98
N LYS A 26 -9.05 0.77 4.73
CA LYS A 26 -10.09 -0.06 4.10
C LYS A 26 -10.19 -1.44 4.75
N ILE A 27 -9.11 -2.03 5.25
CA ILE A 27 -9.17 -3.30 6.01
C ILE A 27 -10.03 -3.10 7.27
N LEU A 28 -9.82 -1.99 7.98
CA LEU A 28 -10.68 -1.64 9.13
C LEU A 28 -12.15 -1.45 8.71
N MET A 29 -12.40 -0.89 7.53
CA MET A 29 -13.74 -0.77 6.95
C MET A 29 -14.38 -2.12 6.66
N LEU A 30 -13.66 -3.03 6.02
CA LEU A 30 -14.13 -4.38 5.72
C LEU A 30 -14.49 -5.12 7.00
N ARG A 31 -13.65 -5.03 8.03
CA ARG A 31 -13.95 -5.60 9.36
C ARG A 31 -15.21 -5.00 9.99
N HIS A 32 -15.40 -3.69 9.90
CA HIS A 32 -16.61 -3.03 10.41
C HIS A 32 -17.89 -3.47 9.68
N LEU A 33 -17.78 -3.84 8.40
CA LEU A 33 -18.88 -4.38 7.60
C LEU A 33 -19.08 -5.90 7.76
N ASN A 34 -18.37 -6.55 8.69
CA ASN A 34 -18.34 -8.01 8.86
C ASN A 34 -17.81 -8.79 7.64
N LEU A 35 -17.04 -8.13 6.77
CA LEU A 35 -16.33 -8.73 5.63
C LEU A 35 -14.92 -9.17 6.06
N THR A 36 -14.86 -10.06 7.06
CA THR A 36 -13.60 -10.45 7.71
C THR A 36 -12.68 -11.23 6.77
N LYS A 37 -13.23 -12.10 5.91
CA LYS A 37 -12.43 -12.91 4.98
C LYS A 37 -11.70 -12.04 3.97
N GLU A 38 -12.39 -11.04 3.43
CA GLU A 38 -11.85 -10.05 2.49
C GLU A 38 -10.82 -9.16 3.18
N ALA A 39 -11.08 -8.76 4.42
CA ALA A 39 -10.14 -7.99 5.23
C ALA A 39 -8.84 -8.76 5.44
N ASP A 40 -8.92 -10.04 5.84
CA ASP A 40 -7.76 -10.86 6.13
C ASP A 40 -6.98 -11.22 4.86
N ALA A 41 -7.67 -11.49 3.74
CA ALA A 41 -7.03 -11.68 2.44
C ALA A 41 -6.23 -10.44 2.02
N LEU A 42 -6.81 -9.25 2.16
CA LEU A 42 -6.14 -7.99 1.83
C LEU A 42 -4.99 -7.67 2.78
N GLU A 43 -5.15 -7.92 4.08
CA GLU A 43 -4.08 -7.73 5.07
C GLU A 43 -2.88 -8.64 4.78
N ASN A 44 -3.14 -9.91 4.48
CA ASN A 44 -2.10 -10.87 4.12
C ASN A 44 -1.39 -10.48 2.82
N ALA A 45 -2.13 -10.05 1.79
CA ALA A 45 -1.55 -9.58 0.53
C ALA A 45 -0.62 -8.37 0.74
N VAL A 46 -1.06 -7.38 1.53
CA VAL A 46 -0.22 -6.21 1.90
C VAL A 46 1.03 -6.65 2.66
N ALA A 47 0.88 -7.50 3.67
CA ALA A 47 2.01 -7.98 4.48
C ALA A 47 3.04 -8.72 3.63
N GLN A 48 2.61 -9.55 2.69
CA GLN A 48 3.51 -10.28 1.80
C GLN A 48 4.28 -9.38 0.84
N VAL A 49 3.63 -8.37 0.24
CA VAL A 49 4.30 -7.41 -0.66
C VAL A 49 5.35 -6.59 0.09
N ILE A 50 5.01 -6.15 1.30
CA ILE A 50 5.94 -5.41 2.16
C ILE A 50 7.12 -6.30 2.58
N ALA A 51 6.86 -7.55 2.98
CA ALA A 51 7.90 -8.50 3.39
C ALA A 51 8.83 -8.90 2.24
N GLU A 52 8.32 -9.01 1.01
CA GLU A 52 9.15 -9.24 -0.18
C GLU A 52 10.04 -8.04 -0.51
N GLY A 53 9.57 -6.81 -0.26
CA GLY A 53 10.32 -5.57 -0.50
C GLY A 53 10.62 -5.24 -1.97
N LYS A 54 10.15 -6.08 -2.91
CA LYS A 54 10.44 -5.94 -4.35
C LYS A 54 9.62 -4.83 -4.99
N TYR A 55 8.29 -4.87 -4.84
CA TYR A 55 7.35 -3.92 -5.44
C TYR A 55 6.83 -2.92 -4.41
N VAL A 56 7.75 -2.23 -3.72
CA VAL A 56 7.42 -1.19 -2.73
C VAL A 56 7.87 0.20 -3.18
N THR A 57 7.20 1.21 -2.65
CA THR A 57 7.48 2.62 -2.94
C THR A 57 8.76 3.10 -2.24
N TYR A 58 9.29 4.24 -2.71
CA TYR A 58 10.60 4.76 -2.30
C TYR A 58 10.78 4.95 -0.78
N ASP A 59 9.71 5.22 -0.04
CA ASP A 59 9.74 5.40 1.42
C ASP A 59 9.88 4.09 2.20
N MET A 60 9.70 2.94 1.54
CA MET A 60 9.85 1.60 2.11
C MET A 60 11.17 0.90 1.72
N LYS A 61 11.97 1.52 0.86
CA LYS A 61 13.32 1.03 0.53
C LYS A 61 14.32 1.48 1.60
N ASP A 62 15.37 0.69 1.79
CA ASP A 62 16.48 1.04 2.69
C ASP A 62 17.16 2.35 2.26
N ASP A 63 17.35 2.53 0.94
CA ASP A 63 17.73 3.79 0.32
C ASP A 63 16.54 4.39 -0.44
N ARG A 64 16.17 5.62 -0.10
CA ARG A 64 15.08 6.37 -0.78
C ARG A 64 15.38 6.70 -2.24
N ASN A 65 16.63 6.58 -2.66
CA ASN A 65 17.07 6.77 -4.04
C ASN A 65 17.24 5.45 -4.80
N ASP A 66 16.87 4.31 -4.20
CA ASP A 66 16.93 3.01 -4.86
C ASP A 66 16.11 3.06 -6.17
N PRO A 67 16.76 2.83 -7.34
CA PRO A 67 16.10 2.91 -8.64
C PRO A 67 15.06 1.80 -8.85
N THR A 68 15.02 0.79 -7.99
CA THR A 68 14.02 -0.30 -8.00
C THR A 68 12.72 0.05 -7.28
N ALA A 69 12.63 1.22 -6.63
CA ALA A 69 11.40 1.70 -6.04
C ALA A 69 10.29 1.84 -7.10
N VAL A 70 9.12 1.28 -6.82
CA VAL A 70 7.99 1.33 -7.75
C VAL A 70 7.03 2.45 -7.39
N GLY A 71 6.11 2.76 -8.31
CA GLY A 71 5.09 3.76 -8.09
C GLY A 71 3.89 3.28 -7.27
N THR A 72 3.00 4.21 -6.95
CA THR A 72 1.76 3.97 -6.20
C THR A 72 0.92 2.86 -6.84
N SER A 73 0.67 2.95 -8.15
CA SER A 73 -0.12 1.97 -8.91
C SER A 73 0.55 0.60 -8.94
N GLN A 74 1.86 0.54 -9.18
CA GLN A 74 2.59 -0.73 -9.25
C GLN A 74 2.61 -1.46 -7.91
N MET A 75 2.72 -0.73 -6.79
CA MET A 75 2.59 -1.34 -5.46
C MET A 75 1.16 -1.86 -5.23
N ALA A 76 0.13 -1.16 -5.71
CA ALA A 76 -1.25 -1.64 -5.66
C ALA A 76 -1.47 -2.88 -6.54
N ASP A 77 -0.91 -2.92 -7.75
CA ASP A 77 -0.96 -4.08 -8.65
C ASP A 77 -0.28 -5.30 -8.02
N ALA A 78 0.85 -5.09 -7.34
CA ALA A 78 1.53 -6.15 -6.60
C ALA A 78 0.67 -6.70 -5.45
N ILE A 79 -0.07 -5.85 -4.74
CA ILE A 79 -1.01 -6.28 -3.70
C ILE A 79 -2.15 -7.08 -4.33
N ILE A 80 -2.73 -6.61 -5.44
CA ILE A 80 -3.81 -7.32 -6.15
C ILE A 80 -3.34 -8.70 -6.62
N ALA A 81 -2.10 -8.83 -7.10
CA ALA A 81 -1.53 -10.11 -7.53
C ALA A 81 -1.32 -11.14 -6.40
N ARG A 82 -1.47 -10.73 -5.13
CA ARG A 82 -1.34 -11.59 -3.94
C ARG A 82 -2.68 -11.91 -3.25
N LEU A 83 -3.79 -11.40 -3.79
CA LEU A 83 -5.16 -11.77 -3.36
C LEU A 83 -5.55 -13.13 -3.93
#